data_AF-A0A2D6A5A5-F1
#
_entry.id   AF-A0A2D6A5A5-F1
#
_cell.length_a   1.000
_cell.length_b   1.000
_cell.length_c   1.000
_cell.angle_alpha   90.00
_cell.angle_beta   90.00
_cell.angle_gamma   90.00
#
_symmetry.space_group_name_H-M   'P 1'
#
loop_
_entity.id
_entity.type
_entity.pdbx_description
1 polymer ?
#
loop_
_entity_poly.entity_id
_entity_poly.type
_entity_poly.pdbx_seq_one_letter_code
_entity_poly.pdbx_strand_id
1 'polypeptide(L)'
;MSHLLADHRDRTTALEDFQHNLVVTAGAGTGKTSLLTGRVLTALLGKQLAPASVLVTTFTEKAAAEMAERVEGALAELAEGAVNAESDAGRALSVLRESFGRDQDSIARDAAALLDGELPPIETFHAFCLRTLCENAREAALPPDAHIAEDLDTDELFDEFWLSLADSELSGHCTQPILDEDAWHALLSALGIDEIKSALRSWCRRPQLALYRFDTSIDESLDRLTSV
;
A
#
# COMPACT_ATOMS: atom_id res chain seq x y z
N MET A 1 -38.48 14.87 -15.67
CA MET A 1 -37.87 15.58 -14.54
C MET A 1 -37.09 14.55 -13.73
N SER A 2 -35.78 14.45 -13.99
CA SER A 2 -34.89 13.61 -13.18
C SER A 2 -34.94 14.13 -11.74
N HIS A 3 -35.38 13.27 -10.83
CA HIS A 3 -35.41 13.59 -9.41
C HIS A 3 -33.95 13.60 -8.94
N LEU A 4 -33.33 14.79 -8.87
CA LEU A 4 -32.01 14.96 -8.27
C LEU A 4 -32.04 14.34 -6.87
N LEU A 5 -31.10 13.43 -6.60
CA LEU A 5 -30.95 12.84 -5.27
C LEU A 5 -30.56 13.93 -4.28
N ALA A 6 -31.00 13.79 -3.02
CA ALA A 6 -30.72 14.79 -1.98
C ALA A 6 -29.22 15.01 -1.74
N ASP A 7 -28.39 13.99 -2.00
CA ASP A 7 -26.94 13.96 -1.83
C ASP A 7 -26.15 14.24 -3.13
N HIS A 8 -26.80 14.75 -4.19
CA HIS A 8 -26.14 15.03 -5.46
C HIS A 8 -24.95 15.98 -5.29
N ARG A 9 -25.09 17.04 -4.49
CA ARG A 9 -24.00 18.01 -4.24
C ARG A 9 -22.77 17.38 -3.60
N ASP A 10 -22.97 16.45 -2.68
CA ASP A 10 -21.89 15.75 -2.00
C ASP A 10 -21.16 14.82 -2.97
N ARG A 11 -21.91 14.13 -3.86
CA ARG A 11 -21.31 13.32 -4.92
C ARG A 11 -20.51 14.16 -5.91
N THR A 12 -21.05 15.30 -6.37
CA THR A 12 -20.34 16.23 -7.25
C THR A 12 -19.04 16.70 -6.60
N THR A 13 -19.09 17.13 -5.34
CA THR A 13 -17.90 17.53 -4.57
C THR A 13 -16.87 16.40 -4.50
N ALA A 14 -17.31 15.17 -4.20
CA ALA A 14 -16.46 13.99 -4.14
C ALA A 14 -15.87 13.57 -5.50
N LEU A 15 -16.37 14.06 -6.63
CA LEU A 15 -15.82 13.75 -7.96
C LEU A 15 -14.91 14.87 -8.49
N GLU A 16 -15.01 16.08 -7.95
CA GLU A 16 -14.38 17.29 -8.52
C GLU A 16 -13.33 17.93 -7.61
N ASP A 17 -13.49 17.82 -6.30
CA ASP A 17 -12.60 18.45 -5.34
C ASP A 17 -11.39 17.55 -5.05
N PHE A 18 -10.23 18.01 -5.50
CA PHE A 18 -8.90 17.43 -5.27
C PHE A 18 -7.99 18.37 -4.47
N GLN A 19 -8.54 19.42 -3.87
CA GLN A 19 -7.79 20.38 -3.05
C GLN A 19 -7.98 20.12 -1.55
N HIS A 20 -9.01 19.37 -1.18
CA HIS A 20 -9.32 19.05 0.21
C HIS A 20 -9.36 17.54 0.47
N ASN A 21 -9.08 17.18 1.73
CA ASN A 21 -9.29 15.84 2.23
C ASN A 21 -10.80 15.62 2.45
N LEU A 22 -11.35 14.58 1.82
CA LEU A 22 -12.77 14.27 1.88
C LEU A 22 -13.00 12.97 2.65
N VAL A 23 -14.02 12.97 3.51
CA VAL A 23 -14.52 11.77 4.18
C VAL A 23 -15.93 11.51 3.69
N VAL A 24 -16.14 10.37 3.03
CA VAL A 24 -17.45 9.97 2.52
C VAL A 24 -18.10 9.00 3.49
N THR A 25 -19.18 9.44 4.13
CA THR A 25 -20.02 8.57 4.97
C THR A 25 -21.25 8.14 4.19
N ALA A 26 -21.44 6.84 3.96
CA ALA A 26 -22.64 6.37 3.28
C ALA A 26 -23.06 4.96 3.72
N GLY A 27 -24.37 4.71 3.69
CA GLY A 27 -24.97 3.41 4.03
C GLY A 27 -24.58 2.28 3.08
N ALA A 28 -24.96 1.04 3.41
CA ALA A 28 -24.82 -0.08 2.48
C ALA A 28 -25.65 0.16 1.21
N GLY A 29 -25.13 -0.22 0.04
CA GLY A 29 -25.87 -0.12 -1.24
C GLY A 29 -26.02 1.29 -1.82
N THR A 30 -25.41 2.34 -1.25
CA THR A 30 -25.55 3.73 -1.72
C THR A 30 -24.55 4.15 -2.80
N GLY A 31 -23.86 3.19 -3.42
CA GLY A 31 -22.93 3.46 -4.52
C GLY A 31 -21.57 4.04 -4.11
N LYS A 32 -21.09 3.79 -2.88
CA LYS A 32 -19.74 4.23 -2.44
C LYS A 32 -18.63 3.79 -3.39
N THR A 33 -18.67 2.54 -3.81
CA THR A 33 -17.66 1.97 -4.72
C THR A 33 -17.73 2.65 -6.08
N SER A 34 -18.93 2.85 -6.65
CA SER A 34 -19.11 3.61 -7.90
C SER A 34 -18.65 5.07 -7.80
N LEU A 35 -18.86 5.71 -6.65
CA LEU A 35 -18.34 7.05 -6.39
C LEU A 35 -16.81 7.07 -6.38
N LEU A 36 -16.18 6.05 -5.78
CA LEU A 36 -14.72 5.91 -5.78
C LEU A 36 -14.18 5.62 -7.18
N THR A 37 -14.81 4.72 -7.95
CA THR A 37 -14.48 4.49 -9.37
C THR A 37 -14.54 5.80 -10.15
N GLY A 38 -15.65 6.54 -10.03
CA GLY A 38 -15.84 7.83 -10.68
C GLY A 38 -14.76 8.85 -10.29
N ARG A 39 -14.34 8.87 -9.01
CA ARG A 39 -13.30 9.79 -8.52
C ARG A 39 -11.92 9.44 -9.10
N VAL A 40 -11.61 8.14 -9.26
CA VAL A 40 -10.39 7.71 -9.96
C VAL A 40 -10.43 8.15 -11.43
N LEU A 41 -11.54 7.94 -12.11
CA LEU A 41 -11.70 8.36 -13.52
C LEU A 41 -11.60 9.88 -13.69
N THR A 42 -12.20 10.69 -12.81
CA THR A 42 -12.06 12.15 -12.88
C THR A 42 -10.67 12.65 -12.52
N ALA A 43 -9.93 11.93 -11.68
CA ALA A 43 -8.52 12.20 -11.42
C ALA A 43 -7.67 11.97 -12.68
N LEU A 44 -7.84 10.83 -13.34
CA LEU A 44 -7.05 10.42 -14.50
C LEU A 44 -7.43 11.18 -15.78
N LEU A 45 -8.72 11.34 -16.06
CA LEU A 45 -9.20 11.88 -17.35
C LEU A 45 -9.62 13.36 -17.26
N GLY A 46 -10.02 13.81 -16.07
CA GLY A 46 -10.46 15.18 -15.83
C GLY A 46 -9.29 16.07 -15.42
N LYS A 47 -8.66 15.74 -14.30
CA LYS A 47 -7.45 16.42 -13.82
C LYS A 47 -6.19 16.03 -14.59
N GLN A 48 -6.21 14.96 -15.38
CA GLN A 48 -5.06 14.47 -16.14
C GLN A 48 -3.86 14.18 -15.23
N LEU A 49 -4.14 13.63 -14.03
CA LEU A 49 -3.09 13.16 -13.13
C LEU A 49 -2.41 11.93 -13.74
N ALA A 50 -1.08 11.86 -13.59
CA ALA A 50 -0.35 10.66 -13.99
C ALA A 50 -0.83 9.45 -13.17
N PRO A 51 -0.99 8.26 -13.76
CA PRO A 51 -1.45 7.06 -13.05
C PRO A 51 -0.66 6.78 -11.76
N ALA A 52 0.67 6.88 -11.82
CA ALA A 52 1.56 6.70 -10.67
C ALA A 52 1.36 7.71 -9.52
N SER A 53 0.65 8.83 -9.75
CA SER A 53 0.31 9.83 -8.72
C SER A 53 -1.03 9.57 -8.02
N VAL A 54 -1.76 8.52 -8.43
CA VAL A 54 -3.04 8.12 -7.85
C VAL A 54 -2.87 6.74 -7.22
N LEU A 55 -3.04 6.64 -5.90
CA LEU A 55 -3.03 5.38 -5.16
C LEU A 55 -4.42 5.09 -4.62
N VAL A 56 -4.90 3.86 -4.83
CA VAL A 56 -6.13 3.37 -4.22
C VAL A 56 -5.80 2.18 -3.33
N THR A 57 -6.03 2.34 -2.03
CA THR A 57 -5.82 1.26 -1.06
C THR A 57 -7.13 0.66 -0.57
N THR A 58 -7.17 -0.65 -0.38
CA THR A 58 -8.31 -1.35 0.22
C THR A 58 -7.88 -2.26 1.37
N PHE A 59 -8.87 -2.80 2.12
CA PHE A 59 -8.59 -3.70 3.24
C PHE A 59 -8.28 -5.14 2.80
N THR A 60 -8.79 -5.58 1.65
CA THR A 60 -8.65 -6.97 1.19
C THR A 60 -8.20 -7.04 -0.25
N GLU A 61 -7.44 -8.07 -0.61
CA GLU A 61 -7.00 -8.29 -1.99
C GLU A 61 -8.20 -8.42 -2.94
N LYS A 62 -9.26 -9.09 -2.50
CA LYS A 62 -10.51 -9.19 -3.27
C LYS A 62 -11.11 -7.82 -3.57
N ALA A 63 -11.17 -6.91 -2.59
CA ALA A 63 -11.73 -5.58 -2.83
C ALA A 63 -10.81 -4.72 -3.71
N ALA A 64 -9.49 -4.91 -3.64
CA ALA A 64 -8.55 -4.27 -4.55
C ALA A 64 -8.74 -4.77 -6.00
N ALA A 65 -8.82 -6.09 -6.20
CA ALA A 65 -9.07 -6.69 -7.51
C ALA A 65 -10.43 -6.25 -8.11
N GLU A 66 -11.50 -6.27 -7.31
CA GLU A 66 -12.82 -5.78 -7.74
C GLU A 66 -12.79 -4.28 -8.11
N MET A 67 -11.98 -3.46 -7.44
CA MET A 67 -11.82 -2.04 -7.77
C MET A 67 -11.02 -1.86 -9.06
N ALA A 68 -9.95 -2.64 -9.26
CA ALA A 68 -9.15 -2.61 -10.47
C ALA A 68 -9.99 -2.98 -11.71
N GLU A 69 -10.72 -4.10 -11.64
CA GLU A 69 -11.63 -4.53 -12.71
C GLU A 69 -12.68 -3.47 -13.05
N ARG A 70 -13.22 -2.77 -12.04
CA ARG A 70 -14.19 -1.68 -12.26
C ARG A 70 -13.58 -0.49 -12.97
N VAL A 71 -12.38 -0.06 -12.56
CA VAL A 71 -11.69 1.07 -13.20
C VAL A 71 -11.31 0.72 -14.63
N GLU A 72 -10.73 -0.46 -14.85
CA GLU A 72 -10.39 -0.98 -16.17
C GLU A 72 -11.61 -1.10 -17.08
N GLY A 73 -12.69 -1.73 -16.60
CA GLY A 73 -13.92 -1.88 -17.36
C GLY A 73 -14.55 -0.54 -17.73
N ALA A 74 -14.52 0.43 -16.82
CA ALA A 74 -15.02 1.77 -17.11
C ALA A 74 -14.14 2.53 -18.10
N LEU A 75 -12.81 2.39 -18.04
CA LEU A 75 -11.90 2.94 -19.04
C LEU A 75 -12.14 2.31 -20.42
N ALA A 76 -12.36 0.99 -20.49
CA ALA A 76 -12.65 0.29 -21.74
C ALA A 76 -13.94 0.80 -22.38
N GLU A 77 -15.01 0.92 -21.59
CA GLU A 77 -16.28 1.46 -22.06
C GLU A 77 -16.16 2.91 -22.57
N LEU A 78 -15.36 3.75 -21.88
CA LEU A 78 -15.05 5.10 -22.33
C LEU A 78 -14.25 5.11 -23.64
N ALA A 79 -13.27 4.22 -23.79
CA ALA A 79 -12.43 4.11 -24.98
C ALA A 79 -13.23 3.66 -26.22
N GLU A 80 -14.21 2.77 -26.04
CA GLU A 80 -15.13 2.34 -27.11
C GLU A 80 -16.14 3.42 -27.51
N GLY A 81 -16.42 4.39 -26.62
CA GLY A 81 -17.34 5.51 -26.86
C GLY A 81 -18.82 5.14 -26.78
N ALA A 82 -19.17 3.85 -26.62
CA ALA A 82 -20.53 3.35 -26.48
C ALA A 82 -20.90 3.18 -25.01
N VAL A 83 -21.06 4.31 -24.31
CA VAL A 83 -21.20 4.34 -22.85
C VAL A 83 -22.66 4.25 -22.40
N ASN A 84 -22.98 3.32 -21.52
CA ASN A 84 -24.25 3.25 -20.81
C ASN A 84 -24.32 4.35 -19.74
N ALA A 85 -25.32 5.22 -19.79
CA ALA A 85 -25.48 6.32 -18.84
C ALA A 85 -25.54 5.88 -17.35
N GLU A 86 -25.95 4.63 -17.09
CA GLU A 86 -26.05 4.06 -15.74
C GLU A 86 -24.79 3.31 -15.29
N SER A 87 -23.79 3.14 -16.15
CA SER A 87 -22.50 2.54 -15.78
C SER A 87 -21.61 3.54 -15.02
N ASP A 88 -20.54 3.03 -14.41
CA ASP A 88 -19.53 3.90 -13.79
C ASP A 88 -18.86 4.82 -14.84
N ALA A 89 -18.65 4.31 -16.07
CA ALA A 89 -18.18 5.11 -17.20
C ALA A 89 -19.16 6.21 -17.60
N GLY A 90 -20.46 5.91 -17.69
CA GLY A 90 -21.48 6.89 -18.09
C GLY A 90 -21.62 8.03 -17.10
N ARG A 91 -21.60 7.69 -15.81
CA ARG A 91 -21.59 8.68 -14.73
C ARG A 91 -20.32 9.54 -14.77
N ALA A 92 -19.14 8.93 -14.95
CA ALA A 92 -17.89 9.66 -15.08
C ALA A 92 -17.88 10.56 -16.33
N LEU A 93 -18.39 10.08 -17.46
CA LEU A 93 -18.48 10.84 -18.72
C LEU A 93 -19.29 12.13 -18.56
N SER A 94 -20.42 12.09 -17.85
CA SER A 94 -21.21 13.30 -17.54
C SER A 94 -20.35 14.33 -16.79
N VAL A 95 -19.67 13.92 -15.72
CA VAL A 95 -18.84 14.84 -14.91
C VAL A 95 -17.63 15.35 -15.68
N LEU A 96 -16.96 14.50 -16.44
CA LEU A 96 -15.81 14.89 -17.28
C LEU A 96 -16.21 15.97 -18.31
N ARG A 97 -17.40 15.84 -18.90
CA ARG A 97 -17.90 16.81 -19.88
C ARG A 97 -18.38 18.09 -19.22
N GLU A 98 -19.19 17.99 -18.18
CA GLU A 98 -19.87 19.13 -17.56
C GLU A 98 -18.93 19.96 -16.68
N SER A 99 -18.05 19.30 -15.92
CA SER A 99 -17.23 19.95 -14.88
C SER A 99 -15.79 20.16 -15.31
N PHE A 100 -15.25 19.29 -16.18
CA PHE A 100 -13.89 19.40 -16.69
C PHE A 100 -13.81 19.90 -18.14
N GLY A 101 -14.94 20.07 -18.83
CA GLY A 101 -14.99 20.60 -20.20
C GLY A 101 -14.33 19.69 -21.24
N ARG A 102 -14.20 18.39 -20.94
CA ARG A 102 -13.56 17.40 -21.81
C ARG A 102 -14.55 16.92 -22.86
N ASP A 103 -14.16 16.89 -24.13
CA ASP A 103 -14.99 16.30 -25.19
C ASP A 103 -14.87 14.77 -25.22
N GLN A 104 -15.87 14.10 -25.79
CA GLN A 104 -15.95 12.63 -25.78
C GLN A 104 -14.79 11.96 -26.52
N ASP A 105 -14.30 12.54 -27.61
CA ASP A 105 -13.20 11.98 -28.39
C ASP A 105 -11.87 12.08 -27.62
N SER A 106 -11.65 13.18 -26.90
CA SER A 106 -10.51 13.33 -26.00
C SER A 106 -10.53 12.32 -24.85
N ILE A 107 -11.71 12.10 -24.26
CA ILE A 107 -11.89 11.13 -23.17
C ILE A 107 -11.61 9.71 -23.67
N ALA A 108 -12.19 9.32 -24.81
CA ALA A 108 -11.98 8.00 -25.39
C ALA A 108 -10.51 7.74 -25.72
N ARG A 109 -9.81 8.71 -26.31
CA ARG A 109 -8.39 8.60 -26.64
C ARG A 109 -7.51 8.44 -25.40
N ASP A 110 -7.74 9.27 -24.38
CA ASP A 110 -6.92 9.22 -23.15
C ASP A 110 -7.23 7.95 -22.35
N ALA A 111 -8.48 7.48 -22.35
CA ALA A 111 -8.85 6.20 -21.76
C ALA A 111 -8.16 5.02 -22.45
N ALA A 112 -8.13 5.01 -23.80
CA ALA A 112 -7.38 4.00 -24.56
C ALA A 112 -5.87 4.05 -24.24
N ALA A 113 -5.29 5.25 -24.15
CA ALA A 113 -3.88 5.41 -23.82
C ALA A 113 -3.52 4.92 -22.40
N LEU A 114 -4.44 5.04 -21.44
CA LEU A 114 -4.28 4.49 -20.09
C LEU A 114 -4.31 2.95 -20.09
N LEU A 115 -5.22 2.35 -20.87
CA LEU A 115 -5.33 0.90 -21.00
C LEU A 115 -4.12 0.27 -21.71
N ASP A 116 -3.58 0.94 -22.72
CA ASP A 116 -2.35 0.52 -23.42
C ASP A 116 -1.08 0.78 -22.62
N GLY A 117 -1.18 1.60 -21.57
CA GLY A 117 -0.06 2.11 -20.78
C GLY A 117 -0.07 1.61 -19.34
N GLU A 118 -0.13 2.56 -18.42
CA GLU A 118 -0.08 2.30 -16.99
C GLU A 118 -1.40 2.73 -16.32
N LEU A 119 -1.84 1.92 -15.38
CA LEU A 119 -3.00 2.20 -14.53
C LEU A 119 -2.54 2.54 -13.11
N PRO A 120 -3.34 3.31 -12.36
CA PRO A 120 -2.97 3.63 -10.99
C PRO A 120 -2.84 2.37 -10.14
N PRO A 121 -1.90 2.30 -9.18
CA PRO A 121 -1.84 1.20 -8.23
C PRO A 121 -3.13 1.11 -7.41
N ILE A 122 -3.79 -0.05 -7.49
CA ILE A 122 -4.99 -0.41 -6.72
C ILE A 122 -4.65 -1.67 -5.91
N GLU A 123 -4.33 -1.49 -4.63
CA GLU A 123 -3.71 -2.53 -3.81
C GLU A 123 -4.23 -2.54 -2.37
N THR A 124 -3.76 -3.47 -1.55
CA THR A 124 -4.03 -3.42 -0.10
C THR A 124 -3.07 -2.45 0.57
N PHE A 125 -3.41 -1.99 1.79
CA PHE A 125 -2.48 -1.17 2.58
C PHE A 125 -1.13 -1.87 2.82
N HIS A 126 -1.14 -3.18 3.10
CA HIS A 126 0.08 -3.95 3.32
C HIS A 126 0.93 -4.08 2.05
N ALA A 127 0.30 -4.33 0.89
CA ALA A 127 1.00 -4.38 -0.39
C ALA A 127 1.67 -3.04 -0.73
N PHE A 128 0.95 -1.93 -0.53
CA PHE A 128 1.51 -0.58 -0.69
C PHE A 128 2.73 -0.35 0.21
N CYS A 129 2.63 -0.69 1.50
CA CYS A 129 3.74 -0.54 2.42
C CYS A 129 4.94 -1.40 2.03
N LEU A 130 4.73 -2.68 1.68
CA LEU A 130 5.80 -3.57 1.26
C LEU A 130 6.50 -3.05 0.00
N ARG A 131 5.73 -2.66 -1.03
CA ARG A 131 6.27 -2.10 -2.26
C ARG A 131 7.10 -0.85 -1.98
N THR A 132 6.59 0.08 -1.15
CA THR A 132 7.31 1.30 -0.76
C THR A 132 8.61 1.00 -0.04
N LEU A 133 8.61 0.00 0.85
CA LEU A 133 9.81 -0.44 1.57
C LEU A 133 10.82 -1.08 0.64
N CYS A 134 10.40 -1.94 -0.29
CA CYS A 134 11.29 -2.59 -1.26
C CYS A 134 11.85 -1.60 -2.30
N GLU A 135 11.06 -0.62 -2.74
CA GLU A 135 11.53 0.47 -3.60
C GLU A 135 12.64 1.32 -2.92
N ASN A 136 12.65 1.34 -1.58
CA ASN A 136 13.63 2.04 -0.74
C ASN A 136 14.39 1.04 0.16
N ALA A 137 14.70 -0.15 -0.38
CA ALA A 137 15.21 -1.29 0.38
C ALA A 137 16.47 -0.97 1.20
N ARG A 138 17.34 -0.10 0.66
CA ARG A 138 18.58 0.33 1.33
C ARG A 138 18.27 1.15 2.59
N GLU A 139 17.37 2.12 2.48
CA GLU A 139 16.94 2.98 3.58
C GLU A 139 16.11 2.19 4.61
N ALA A 140 15.34 1.21 4.14
CA ALA A 140 14.55 0.31 4.97
C ALA A 140 15.38 -0.79 5.66
N ALA A 141 16.65 -0.96 5.27
CA ALA A 141 17.51 -2.09 5.65
C ALA A 141 16.83 -3.45 5.41
N LEU A 142 16.13 -3.58 4.28
CA LEU A 142 15.47 -4.81 3.85
C LEU A 142 16.13 -5.36 2.57
N PRO A 143 16.08 -6.69 2.35
CA PRO A 143 16.36 -7.26 1.04
C PRO A 143 15.39 -6.70 -0.02
N PRO A 144 15.83 -6.41 -1.26
CA PRO A 144 14.95 -5.94 -2.33
C PRO A 144 13.82 -6.92 -2.69
N ASP A 145 14.01 -8.20 -2.39
CA ASP A 145 13.08 -9.32 -2.60
C ASP A 145 12.33 -9.73 -1.31
N ALA A 146 12.28 -8.83 -0.32
CA ALA A 146 11.50 -9.04 0.89
C ALA A 146 10.01 -9.28 0.55
N HIS A 147 9.44 -10.28 1.20
CA HIS A 147 8.03 -10.64 1.08
C HIS A 147 7.44 -10.84 2.48
N ILE A 148 6.13 -10.72 2.58
CA ILE A 148 5.41 -11.00 3.83
C ILE A 148 5.35 -12.52 3.96
N ALA A 149 5.99 -13.05 5.02
CA ALA A 149 5.88 -14.44 5.39
C ALA A 149 4.45 -14.77 5.84
N GLU A 150 3.93 -15.95 5.45
CA GLU A 150 2.65 -16.41 5.98
C GLU A 150 2.82 -16.91 7.43
N ASP A 151 1.71 -17.08 8.16
CA ASP A 151 1.74 -17.48 9.58
C ASP A 151 2.47 -18.82 9.79
N LEU A 152 2.40 -19.73 8.82
CA LEU A 152 3.11 -21.02 8.86
C LEU A 152 4.61 -20.85 8.67
N ASP A 153 5.04 -19.98 7.77
CA ASP A 153 6.45 -19.68 7.52
C ASP A 153 7.12 -19.05 8.75
N THR A 154 6.38 -18.26 9.52
CA THR A 154 6.91 -17.56 10.69
C THR A 154 7.36 -18.52 11.79
N ASP A 155 6.67 -19.66 11.96
CA ASP A 155 7.05 -20.65 12.97
C ASP A 155 8.27 -21.46 12.58
N GLU A 156 8.34 -21.87 11.31
CA GLU A 156 9.48 -22.58 10.74
C GLU A 156 10.73 -21.69 10.74
N LEU A 157 10.61 -20.44 10.29
CA LEU A 157 11.69 -19.45 10.31
C LEU A 157 12.20 -19.17 11.73
N PHE A 158 11.30 -19.10 12.71
CA PHE A 158 11.72 -18.95 14.10
C PHE A 158 12.49 -20.18 14.59
N ASP A 159 12.05 -21.38 14.25
CA ASP A 159 12.72 -22.61 14.65
C ASP A 159 14.11 -22.74 14.01
N GLU A 160 14.27 -22.38 12.73
CA GLU A 160 15.56 -22.30 12.05
C GLU A 160 16.48 -21.26 12.69
N PHE A 161 15.95 -20.05 12.95
CA PHE A 161 16.68 -18.99 13.65
C PHE A 161 17.14 -19.45 15.04
N TRP A 162 16.24 -20.09 15.81
CA TRP A 162 16.55 -20.57 17.16
C TRP A 162 17.66 -21.62 17.14
N LEU A 163 17.62 -22.56 16.20
CA LEU A 163 18.66 -23.58 16.06
C LEU A 163 20.01 -22.96 15.72
N SER A 164 20.02 -22.02 14.77
CA SER A 164 21.23 -21.27 14.39
C SER A 164 21.80 -20.45 15.56
N LEU A 165 20.93 -19.75 16.30
CA LEU A 165 21.29 -18.98 17.48
C LEU A 165 21.86 -19.87 18.58
N ALA A 166 21.17 -20.96 18.91
CA ALA A 166 21.60 -21.88 19.96
C ALA A 166 22.93 -22.55 19.61
N ASP A 167 23.13 -22.96 18.35
CA ASP A 167 24.40 -23.50 17.89
C ASP A 167 25.53 -22.46 17.98
N SER A 168 25.29 -21.24 17.51
CA SER A 168 26.28 -20.16 17.61
C SER A 168 26.63 -19.84 19.06
N GLU A 169 25.65 -19.61 19.92
CA GLU A 169 25.84 -19.10 21.28
C GLU A 169 26.28 -20.18 22.28
N LEU A 170 25.77 -21.41 22.16
CA LEU A 170 25.94 -22.46 23.17
C LEU A 170 26.98 -23.52 22.78
N SER A 171 27.48 -23.54 21.53
CA SER A 171 28.50 -24.52 21.11
C SER A 171 29.91 -24.22 21.65
N GLY A 172 30.14 -23.06 22.30
CA GLY A 172 31.42 -22.67 22.87
C GLY A 172 32.48 -22.21 21.86
N HIS A 173 32.12 -22.13 20.57
CA HIS A 173 33.01 -21.68 19.49
C HIS A 173 32.72 -20.23 19.04
N CYS A 174 31.76 -19.55 19.68
CA CYS A 174 31.39 -18.19 19.34
C CYS A 174 32.53 -17.21 19.65
N THR A 175 33.02 -16.50 18.64
CA THR A 175 34.04 -15.45 18.84
C THR A 175 33.47 -14.14 19.39
N GLN A 176 32.16 -13.91 19.23
CA GLN A 176 31.46 -12.70 19.69
C GLN A 176 30.02 -13.05 20.08
N PRO A 177 29.79 -13.69 21.24
CA PRO A 177 28.46 -14.08 21.66
C PRO A 177 27.63 -12.86 22.07
N ILE A 178 26.31 -12.95 21.89
CA ILE A 178 25.34 -11.92 22.30
C ILE A 178 25.33 -11.76 23.81
N LEU A 179 25.40 -12.89 24.54
CA LEU A 179 25.55 -12.92 26.00
C LEU A 179 26.84 -13.65 26.36
N ASP A 180 27.52 -13.20 27.40
CA ASP A 180 28.67 -13.94 27.94
C ASP A 180 28.24 -15.25 28.63
N GLU A 181 29.23 -16.10 28.93
CA GLU A 181 29.01 -17.43 29.50
C GLU A 181 28.30 -17.38 30.87
N ASP A 182 28.63 -16.39 31.70
CA ASP A 182 28.02 -16.20 33.03
C ASP A 182 26.54 -15.79 32.90
N ALA A 183 26.22 -14.90 31.95
CA ALA A 183 24.86 -14.48 31.66
C ALA A 183 24.02 -15.63 31.10
N TRP A 184 24.57 -16.44 30.19
CA TRP A 184 23.89 -17.64 29.69
C TRP A 184 23.63 -18.64 30.82
N HIS A 185 24.59 -18.90 31.69
CA HIS A 185 24.42 -19.77 32.85
C HIS A 185 23.33 -19.26 33.81
N ALA A 186 23.33 -17.96 34.12
CA ALA A 186 22.31 -17.36 34.96
C ALA A 186 20.91 -17.47 34.35
N LEU A 187 20.79 -17.23 33.04
CA LEU A 187 19.53 -17.29 32.31
C LEU A 187 18.98 -18.73 32.23
N LEU A 188 19.82 -19.68 31.84
CA LEU A 188 19.45 -21.10 31.75
C LEU A 188 19.09 -21.68 33.12
N SER A 189 19.74 -21.22 34.19
CA SER A 189 19.40 -21.64 35.56
C SER A 189 18.04 -21.09 36.03
N ALA A 190 17.61 -19.94 35.51
CA ALA A 190 16.38 -19.28 35.92
C ALA A 190 15.14 -19.74 35.13
N LEU A 191 15.27 -19.96 33.82
CA LEU A 191 14.15 -20.22 32.90
C LEU A 191 14.28 -21.56 32.13
N GLY A 192 15.47 -22.15 32.05
CA GLY A 192 15.67 -23.32 31.18
C GLY A 192 15.48 -23.00 29.68
N ILE A 193 15.94 -23.92 28.82
CA ILE A 193 16.09 -23.63 27.39
C ILE A 193 14.74 -23.47 26.65
N ASP A 194 13.74 -24.26 27.01
CA ASP A 194 12.42 -24.22 26.36
C ASP A 194 11.61 -22.97 26.74
N GLU A 195 11.73 -22.49 27.99
CA GLU A 195 11.06 -21.25 28.40
C GLU A 195 11.72 -20.03 27.77
N ILE A 196 13.05 -20.03 27.59
CA ILE A 196 13.76 -18.98 26.84
C ILE A 196 13.30 -18.97 25.38
N LYS A 197 13.24 -20.15 24.73
CA LYS A 197 12.73 -20.29 23.35
C LYS A 197 11.32 -19.75 23.23
N SER A 198 10.42 -20.15 24.14
CA SER A 198 9.03 -19.70 24.17
C SER A 198 8.90 -18.19 24.40
N ALA A 199 9.68 -17.64 25.32
CA ALA A 199 9.70 -16.21 25.62
C ALA A 199 10.20 -15.38 24.42
N LEU A 200 11.27 -15.82 23.74
CA LEU A 200 11.78 -15.17 22.55
C LEU A 200 10.80 -15.27 21.37
N ARG A 201 10.17 -16.45 21.18
CA ARG A 201 9.11 -16.63 20.17
C ARG A 201 7.94 -15.68 20.41
N SER A 202 7.50 -15.57 21.66
CA SER A 202 6.44 -14.62 22.05
C SER A 202 6.87 -13.18 21.81
N TRP A 203 8.12 -12.83 22.08
CA TRP A 203 8.67 -11.50 21.87
C TRP A 203 8.73 -11.13 20.38
N CYS A 204 9.20 -12.02 19.51
CA CYS A 204 9.23 -11.84 18.04
C CYS A 204 7.84 -11.62 17.44
N ARG A 205 6.80 -12.23 18.03
CA ARG A 205 5.40 -12.07 17.59
C ARG A 205 4.74 -10.79 18.08
N ARG A 206 5.37 -10.02 18.98
CA ARG A 206 4.83 -8.72 19.39
C ARG A 206 5.14 -7.69 18.31
N PRO A 207 4.17 -6.83 17.92
CA PRO A 207 4.46 -5.69 17.07
C PRO A 207 5.32 -4.70 17.85
N GLN A 208 6.64 -4.85 17.74
CA GLN A 208 7.59 -3.96 18.40
C GLN A 208 7.82 -2.73 17.53
N LEU A 209 6.91 -1.77 17.63
CA LEU A 209 7.19 -0.39 17.24
C LEU A 209 8.02 0.28 18.35
N ALA A 210 9.29 -0.12 18.49
CA ALA A 210 10.35 0.66 19.12
C ALA A 210 11.67 -0.14 19.10
N LEU A 211 12.60 0.26 18.22
CA LEU A 211 14.03 0.45 18.48
C LEU A 211 14.79 0.58 17.14
N TYR A 212 14.58 1.68 16.43
CA TYR A 212 15.64 2.22 15.57
C TYR A 212 16.34 3.33 16.35
N ARG A 213 17.53 3.04 16.88
CA ARG A 213 18.55 4.08 17.01
C ARG A 213 19.07 4.28 15.59
N PHE A 214 18.72 5.41 14.98
CA PHE A 214 19.50 5.93 13.86
C PHE A 214 20.92 6.14 14.39
N ASP A 215 21.86 5.34 13.92
CA ASP A 215 23.27 5.70 14.05
C ASP A 215 23.54 6.81 13.03
N THR A 216 23.55 8.05 13.50
CA THR A 216 23.85 9.25 12.71
C THR A 216 25.34 9.33 12.40
N SER A 217 25.87 8.38 11.63
CA SER A 217 27.24 8.42 11.09
C SER A 217 27.28 8.53 9.57
N ILE A 218 26.17 8.92 8.95
CA ILE A 218 26.16 9.45 7.57
C ILE A 218 26.02 10.96 7.66
N ASP A 219 27.06 11.67 8.13
CA ASP A 219 27.44 12.93 7.51
C ASP A 219 28.85 13.41 7.93
N GLU A 220 29.84 13.13 7.09
CA GLU A 220 31.03 13.98 6.93
C GLU A 220 31.34 14.20 5.44
N SER A 221 30.37 13.91 4.55
CA SER A 221 30.58 13.96 3.10
C SER A 221 29.70 14.98 2.37
N LEU A 222 28.76 15.67 3.04
CA LEU A 222 27.98 16.75 2.42
C LEU A 222 28.60 18.16 2.53
N ASP A 223 29.77 18.31 3.15
CA ASP A 223 30.48 19.61 3.25
C ASP A 223 31.29 20.01 1.99
N ARG A 224 31.04 19.36 0.85
CA ARG A 224 31.72 19.68 -0.44
C ARG A 224 30.81 20.18 -1.55
N LEU A 225 29.54 20.48 -1.29
CA LEU A 225 28.61 20.98 -2.30
C LEU A 225 28.07 22.41 -2.04
N THR A 226 28.75 23.20 -1.23
CA THR A 226 28.49 24.65 -1.06
C THR A 226 29.75 25.52 -1.19
N SER A 227 30.69 25.14 -2.06
CA SER A 227 31.70 26.07 -2.56
C SER A 227 32.19 25.72 -3.97
N VAL A 228 31.42 26.10 -5.00
CA VAL A 228 31.86 26.76 -6.26
C VAL A 228 30.63 27.44 -6.86
#